data_AF-A0A6G8CD69-F1
#
_entry.id   AF-A0A6G8CD69-F1
#
_cell.length_a   1.000
_cell.length_b   1.000
_cell.length_c   1.000
_cell.angle_alpha   90.00
_cell.angle_beta   90.00
_cell.angle_gamma   90.00
#
_symmetry.space_group_name_H-M   'P 1'
#
loop_
_entity.id
_entity.type
_entity.pdbx_description
1 polymer ?
#
loop_
_entity_poly.entity_id
_entity_poly.type
_entity_poly.pdbx_seq_one_letter_code
_entity_poly.pdbx_strand_id
1 'polypeptide(L)'
;MKKYLLVLCFLLLVASVIAFFTLKTEGKLRTLPPDSISYKFSSTIKEEIKSGKPGANQFAAWEYASIGEYQAALLAWDDVAGPPRRLSASDSLAFVALQPVDALSYILARARTERIIIINEAHHNPLHRAFTASLLPGLAKLGFRYLAVEGLSERDSLLNERGYPITETGYYTKEPQFGRLLRTAAQSGYTMVLYDYGADHSGPMDAQIKSRETAQARNIQRILQADPEAKIVVHCGFSHVNEGPDGMVGQPAMAARLRALTGINPFTIDQTALTEAGTIGGEEAVYRLAKATNSSVFLNAQDEKPFAQANHTMSVDVNVYHPRTKYRAGRPKWVFNVAYKPVPIVEPIRVGYPCLILAYATSENLAQAIPVDIVELQGPQDNKSLSLNKGDFTLVAKGKGENSQTWTIKN
;
A
#
# COMPACT_ATOMS: atom_id res chain seq x y z
N MET A 1 -32.88 39.95 67.20
CA MET A 1 -32.98 38.54 66.75
C MET A 1 -31.67 38.10 66.12
N LYS A 2 -30.72 37.71 66.98
CA LYS A 2 -29.34 37.30 66.65
C LYS A 2 -29.22 35.76 66.63
N LYS A 3 -30.03 35.07 65.82
CA LYS A 3 -29.96 33.59 65.65
C LYS A 3 -30.15 33.09 64.21
N TYR A 4 -30.13 33.95 63.18
CA TYR A 4 -30.36 33.54 61.79
C TYR A 4 -29.25 33.94 60.80
N LEU A 5 -28.05 34.31 61.26
CA LEU A 5 -26.93 34.67 60.37
C LEU A 5 -25.73 33.72 60.45
N LEU A 6 -25.77 32.69 61.31
CA LEU A 6 -24.66 31.73 61.45
C LEU A 6 -24.90 30.37 60.76
N VAL A 7 -26.12 30.11 60.26
CA VAL A 7 -26.46 28.86 59.56
C VAL A 7 -26.26 28.98 58.03
N LEU A 8 -26.19 30.20 57.49
CA LEU A 8 -26.01 30.43 56.05
C LEU A 8 -24.54 30.35 55.58
N CYS A 9 -23.55 30.51 56.47
CA CYS A 9 -22.13 30.37 56.10
C CYS A 9 -21.60 28.94 56.16
N PHE A 10 -22.27 28.00 56.85
CA PHE A 10 -21.84 26.60 56.91
C PHE A 10 -22.41 25.76 55.75
N LEU A 11 -23.56 26.15 55.19
CA LEU A 11 -24.16 25.48 54.02
C LEU A 11 -23.48 25.82 52.68
N LEU A 12 -22.78 26.96 52.59
CA LEU A 12 -21.99 27.33 51.40
C LEU A 12 -20.56 26.74 51.40
N LEU A 13 -20.04 26.33 52.57
CA LEU A 13 -18.72 25.69 52.66
C LEU A 13 -18.76 24.16 52.44
N VAL A 14 -19.89 23.50 52.72
CA VAL A 14 -20.05 22.06 52.44
C VAL A 14 -20.41 21.81 50.97
N ALA A 15 -21.08 22.76 50.29
CA ALA A 15 -21.35 22.68 48.86
C ALA A 15 -20.08 22.89 47.99
N SER A 16 -19.04 23.53 48.52
CA SER A 16 -17.77 23.75 47.81
C SER A 16 -16.73 22.64 48.04
N VAL A 17 -16.91 21.80 49.06
CA VAL A 17 -16.02 20.64 49.33
C VAL A 17 -16.56 19.34 48.71
N ILE A 18 -17.87 19.22 48.44
CA ILE A 18 -18.44 18.07 47.70
C ILE A 18 -18.21 18.20 46.18
N ALA A 19 -17.88 19.39 45.68
CA ALA A 19 -17.51 19.59 44.27
C ALA A 19 -16.08 19.16 43.91
N PHE A 20 -15.25 18.73 44.88
CA PHE A 20 -13.84 18.39 44.66
C PHE A 20 -13.52 16.88 44.66
N PHE A 21 -14.52 16.00 44.83
CA PHE A 21 -14.33 14.55 44.80
C PHE A 21 -15.33 13.81 43.91
N THR A 22 -15.60 14.35 42.72
CA THR A 22 -16.03 13.54 41.57
C THR A 22 -15.43 14.13 40.30
N LEU A 23 -14.10 14.18 40.20
CA LEU A 23 -13.48 13.85 38.92
C LEU A 23 -13.71 12.34 38.69
N LYS A 24 -14.95 12.00 38.32
CA LYS A 24 -15.14 10.95 37.34
C LYS A 24 -14.29 11.42 36.18
N THR A 25 -13.20 10.71 35.92
CA THR A 25 -12.63 10.64 34.59
C THR A 25 -13.76 10.14 33.69
N GLU A 26 -14.62 11.06 33.25
CA GLU A 26 -15.29 10.96 31.98
C GLU A 26 -14.13 10.83 31.01
N GLY A 27 -13.76 9.58 30.74
CA GLY A 27 -12.94 9.27 29.59
C GLY A 27 -13.62 9.99 28.46
N LYS A 28 -12.94 11.00 27.89
CA LYS A 28 -13.27 11.44 26.54
C LYS A 28 -13.47 10.14 25.79
N LEU A 29 -14.71 9.86 25.38
CA LEU A 29 -14.94 9.03 24.20
C LEU A 29 -14.11 9.75 23.15
N ARG A 30 -12.86 9.30 22.98
CA ARG A 30 -12.02 9.70 21.87
C ARG A 30 -12.84 9.25 20.69
N THR A 31 -13.51 10.22 20.06
CA THR A 31 -14.24 10.04 18.83
C THR A 31 -13.36 9.17 17.95
N LEU A 32 -13.87 8.00 17.58
CA LEU A 32 -13.13 7.08 16.74
C LEU A 32 -12.63 7.84 15.50
N PRO A 33 -11.45 7.49 14.96
CA PRO A 33 -11.06 7.97 13.65
C PRO A 33 -12.21 7.74 12.66
N PRO A 34 -12.62 8.72 11.85
CA PRO A 34 -13.63 8.56 10.79
C PRO A 34 -13.34 7.34 9.90
N ASP A 35 -12.06 7.02 9.70
CA ASP A 35 -11.62 5.87 8.90
C ASP A 35 -11.70 4.51 9.58
N SER A 36 -11.83 4.46 10.90
CA SER A 36 -12.11 3.17 11.55
C SER A 36 -13.43 2.56 11.05
N ILE A 37 -14.32 3.36 10.45
CA ILE A 37 -15.60 2.96 9.88
C ILE A 37 -15.41 2.30 8.50
N SER A 38 -14.39 2.66 7.72
CA SER A 38 -14.22 2.24 6.33
C SER A 38 -13.62 0.82 6.18
N TYR A 39 -12.91 0.32 7.19
CA TYR A 39 -12.37 -1.05 7.17
C TYR A 39 -13.43 -2.10 7.50
N LYS A 40 -13.63 -3.03 6.56
CA LYS A 40 -14.61 -4.12 6.64
C LYS A 40 -13.97 -5.37 7.25
N PHE A 41 -14.76 -6.15 7.98
CA PHE A 41 -14.35 -7.48 8.42
C PHE A 41 -14.27 -8.44 7.24
N SER A 42 -13.38 -9.44 7.32
CA SER A 42 -13.29 -10.50 6.31
C SER A 42 -14.63 -11.16 6.00
N SER A 43 -15.48 -11.36 7.01
CA SER A 43 -16.81 -11.95 6.81
C SER A 43 -17.70 -11.08 5.91
N THR A 44 -17.66 -9.75 6.08
CA THR A 44 -18.44 -8.80 5.28
C THR A 44 -17.91 -8.74 3.85
N ILE A 45 -16.59 -8.69 3.67
CA ILE A 45 -15.96 -8.72 2.34
C ILE A 45 -16.36 -10.00 1.59
N LYS A 46 -16.35 -11.15 2.28
CA LYS A 46 -16.78 -12.43 1.71
C LYS A 46 -18.25 -12.46 1.30
N GLU A 47 -19.12 -11.77 2.03
CA GLU A 47 -20.54 -11.63 1.67
C GLU A 47 -20.73 -10.75 0.43
N GLU A 48 -19.96 -9.67 0.31
CA GLU A 48 -20.01 -8.77 -0.86
C GLU A 48 -19.59 -9.47 -2.16
N ILE A 49 -18.61 -10.37 -2.11
CA ILE A 49 -18.26 -11.23 -3.27
C ILE A 49 -19.49 -11.99 -3.79
N LYS A 50 -20.31 -12.53 -2.88
CA LYS A 50 -21.50 -13.32 -3.24
C LYS A 50 -22.64 -12.48 -3.82
N SER A 51 -22.53 -11.15 -3.78
CA SER A 51 -23.56 -10.26 -4.34
C SER A 51 -23.67 -10.34 -5.86
N GLY A 52 -22.67 -10.90 -6.55
CA GLY A 52 -22.67 -11.03 -8.01
C GLY A 52 -22.53 -9.70 -8.77
N LYS A 53 -22.24 -8.59 -8.08
CA LYS A 53 -22.01 -7.29 -8.71
C LYS A 53 -20.77 -7.36 -9.61
N PRO A 54 -20.80 -6.72 -10.81
CA PRO A 54 -19.60 -6.61 -11.64
C PRO A 54 -18.41 -6.04 -10.85
N GLY A 55 -17.26 -6.70 -10.91
CA GLY A 55 -16.05 -6.30 -10.19
C GLY A 55 -16.04 -6.62 -8.69
N ALA A 56 -17.03 -7.33 -8.14
CA ALA A 56 -17.08 -7.62 -6.69
C ALA A 56 -15.79 -8.27 -6.16
N ASN A 57 -15.21 -9.20 -6.92
CA ASN A 57 -13.95 -9.87 -6.62
C ASN A 57 -12.75 -8.91 -6.57
N GLN A 58 -12.66 -8.01 -7.56
CA GLN A 58 -11.64 -6.98 -7.61
C GLN A 58 -11.71 -6.05 -6.40
N PHE A 59 -12.90 -5.53 -6.07
CA PHE A 59 -13.06 -4.68 -4.89
C PHE A 59 -12.78 -5.45 -3.60
N ALA A 60 -13.24 -6.69 -3.49
CA ALA A 60 -12.97 -7.52 -2.32
C ALA A 60 -11.48 -7.80 -2.13
N ALA A 61 -10.73 -8.03 -3.21
CA ALA A 61 -9.28 -8.20 -3.16
C ALA A 61 -8.60 -6.96 -2.56
N TRP A 62 -9.04 -5.75 -2.94
CA TRP A 62 -8.54 -4.50 -2.37
C TRP A 62 -8.92 -4.30 -0.90
N GLU A 63 -10.13 -4.67 -0.52
CA GLU A 63 -10.58 -4.60 0.89
C GLU A 63 -9.81 -5.58 1.76
N TYR A 64 -9.58 -6.83 1.31
CA TYR A 64 -8.77 -7.81 2.04
C TYR A 64 -7.33 -7.33 2.21
N ALA A 65 -6.73 -6.76 1.16
CA ALA A 65 -5.41 -6.15 1.24
C ALA A 65 -5.40 -5.03 2.30
N SER A 66 -6.45 -4.21 2.34
CA SER A 66 -6.58 -3.07 3.28
C SER A 66 -6.62 -3.49 4.76
N ILE A 67 -7.00 -4.72 5.08
CA ILE A 67 -7.00 -5.25 6.45
C ILE A 67 -5.86 -6.25 6.73
N GLY A 68 -4.92 -6.38 5.79
CA GLY A 68 -3.75 -7.25 5.93
C GLY A 68 -4.02 -8.75 5.72
N GLU A 69 -5.17 -9.12 5.13
CA GLU A 69 -5.53 -10.50 4.80
C GLU A 69 -5.01 -10.87 3.40
N TYR A 70 -3.68 -10.95 3.31
CA TYR A 70 -2.94 -11.06 2.04
C TYR A 70 -3.36 -12.24 1.16
N GLN A 71 -3.42 -13.45 1.73
CA GLN A 71 -3.82 -14.63 0.95
C GLN A 71 -5.26 -14.53 0.44
N ALA A 72 -6.16 -13.95 1.24
CA ALA A 72 -7.55 -13.74 0.83
C ALA A 72 -7.64 -12.71 -0.30
N ALA A 73 -6.79 -11.68 -0.29
CA ALA A 73 -6.69 -10.71 -1.37
C ALA A 73 -6.30 -11.35 -2.70
N LEU A 74 -5.25 -12.18 -2.70
CA LEU A 74 -4.82 -12.93 -3.88
C LEU A 74 -5.89 -13.90 -4.39
N LEU A 75 -6.53 -14.64 -3.49
CA LEU A 75 -7.61 -15.58 -3.84
C LEU A 75 -8.84 -14.89 -4.42
N ALA A 76 -9.23 -13.74 -3.86
CA ALA A 76 -10.35 -12.96 -4.36
C ALA A 76 -10.06 -12.42 -5.76
N TRP A 77 -8.81 -12.04 -6.06
CA TRP A 77 -8.43 -11.53 -7.39
C TRP A 77 -8.53 -12.60 -8.49
N ASP A 78 -8.10 -13.83 -8.21
CA ASP A 78 -8.02 -14.88 -9.22
C ASP A 78 -9.39 -15.44 -9.65
N ASP A 79 -10.46 -15.19 -8.88
CA ASP A 79 -11.88 -15.54 -9.10
C ASP A 79 -12.17 -17.05 -9.27
N VAL A 80 -11.51 -17.71 -10.23
CA VAL A 80 -11.67 -19.12 -10.58
C VAL A 80 -10.31 -19.73 -10.95
N ALA A 81 -9.99 -20.88 -10.34
CA ALA A 81 -8.79 -21.64 -10.69
C ALA A 81 -8.87 -22.16 -12.13
N GLY A 82 -8.27 -21.43 -13.07
CA GLY A 82 -8.01 -21.91 -14.44
C GLY A 82 -6.88 -22.95 -14.47
N PRO A 83 -6.77 -23.76 -15.54
CA PRO A 83 -5.61 -24.62 -15.70
C PRO A 83 -4.33 -23.78 -15.80
N PRO A 84 -3.21 -24.22 -15.22
CA PRO A 84 -1.95 -23.48 -15.33
C PRO A 84 -1.50 -23.37 -16.78
N ARG A 85 -1.07 -22.17 -17.17
CA ARG A 85 -0.39 -21.96 -18.46
C ARG A 85 0.86 -22.83 -18.54
N ARG A 86 1.24 -23.31 -19.72
CA ARG A 86 2.46 -24.11 -19.91
C ARG A 86 3.42 -23.38 -20.83
N LEU A 87 4.71 -23.47 -20.53
CA LEU A 87 5.78 -23.05 -21.42
C LEU A 87 6.21 -24.22 -22.30
N SER A 88 6.80 -23.90 -23.45
CA SER A 88 7.54 -24.90 -24.21
C SER A 88 8.76 -25.38 -23.43
N ALA A 89 9.30 -26.56 -23.78
CA ALA A 89 10.53 -27.05 -23.18
C ALA A 89 11.71 -26.10 -23.43
N SER A 90 11.76 -25.50 -24.62
CA SER A 90 12.79 -24.53 -25.01
C SER A 90 12.73 -23.27 -24.14
N ASP A 91 11.55 -22.67 -23.98
CA ASP A 91 11.38 -21.45 -23.16
C ASP A 91 11.67 -21.73 -21.69
N SER A 92 11.29 -22.92 -21.21
CA SER A 92 11.58 -23.36 -19.84
C SER A 92 13.09 -23.45 -19.60
N LEU A 93 13.82 -24.08 -20.52
CA LEU A 93 15.28 -24.20 -20.44
C LEU A 93 15.97 -22.83 -20.54
N ALA A 94 15.50 -21.97 -21.43
CA ALA A 94 16.01 -20.61 -21.59
C ALA A 94 15.88 -19.80 -20.29
N PHE A 95 14.72 -19.86 -19.63
CA PHE A 95 14.50 -19.15 -18.37
C PHE A 95 15.32 -19.72 -17.20
N VAL A 96 15.39 -21.05 -17.07
CA VAL A 96 16.15 -21.69 -15.97
C VAL A 96 17.66 -21.45 -16.06
N ALA A 97 18.19 -21.15 -17.25
CA ALA A 97 19.59 -20.79 -17.43
C ALA A 97 19.96 -19.39 -16.91
N LEU A 98 18.96 -18.53 -16.67
CA LEU A 98 19.17 -17.17 -16.19
C LEU A 98 19.67 -17.16 -14.73
N GLN A 99 20.50 -16.18 -14.41
CA GLN A 99 21.10 -16.04 -13.09
C GLN A 99 20.29 -15.02 -12.26
N PRO A 100 19.77 -15.41 -11.08
CA PRO A 100 19.10 -14.47 -10.20
C PRO A 100 20.13 -13.54 -9.54
N VAL A 101 19.88 -12.24 -9.57
CA VAL A 101 20.59 -11.23 -8.79
C VAL A 101 19.62 -10.47 -7.90
N ASP A 102 20.10 -9.92 -6.78
CA ASP A 102 19.28 -9.12 -5.86
C ASP A 102 18.64 -7.92 -6.58
N ALA A 103 17.30 -7.85 -6.59
CA ALA A 103 16.59 -6.84 -7.36
C ALA A 103 16.85 -5.42 -6.87
N LEU A 104 16.96 -5.23 -5.55
CA LEU A 104 17.22 -3.91 -4.96
C LEU A 104 18.58 -3.38 -5.41
N SER A 105 19.62 -4.21 -5.33
CA SER A 105 20.97 -3.87 -5.75
C SER A 105 21.04 -3.58 -7.25
N TYR A 106 20.38 -4.40 -8.08
CA TYR A 106 20.31 -4.20 -9.53
C TYR A 106 19.65 -2.86 -9.88
N ILE A 107 18.46 -2.59 -9.31
CA ILE A 107 17.70 -1.36 -9.59
C ILE A 107 18.48 -0.13 -9.14
N LEU A 108 19.10 -0.14 -7.95
CA LEU A 108 19.91 0.99 -7.47
C LEU A 108 21.18 1.20 -8.32
N ALA A 109 21.78 0.14 -8.83
CA ALA A 109 22.92 0.26 -9.75
C ALA A 109 22.49 0.92 -11.06
N ARG A 110 21.39 0.44 -11.67
CA ARG A 110 20.82 1.00 -12.90
C ARG A 110 20.41 2.46 -12.72
N ALA A 111 19.75 2.79 -11.61
CA ALA A 111 19.23 4.12 -11.28
C ALA A 111 20.28 5.26 -11.25
N ARG A 112 21.58 4.93 -11.25
CA ARG A 112 22.66 5.93 -11.34
C ARG A 112 22.62 6.73 -12.64
N THR A 113 22.20 6.09 -13.75
CA THR A 113 22.12 6.71 -15.08
C THR A 113 20.70 7.08 -15.49
N GLU A 114 19.69 6.67 -14.71
CA GLU A 114 18.29 6.88 -15.06
C GLU A 114 17.74 8.18 -14.47
N ARG A 115 16.88 8.86 -15.23
CA ARG A 115 16.15 10.05 -14.76
C ARG A 115 14.74 9.74 -14.29
N ILE A 116 14.09 8.76 -14.91
CA ILE A 116 12.71 8.36 -14.59
C ILE A 116 12.72 6.87 -14.37
N ILE A 117 12.17 6.43 -13.24
CA ILE A 117 11.89 5.02 -12.97
C ILE A 117 10.37 4.89 -12.90
N ILE A 118 9.80 3.97 -13.65
CA ILE A 118 8.38 3.62 -13.55
C ILE A 118 8.30 2.19 -13.04
N ILE A 119 7.66 2.00 -11.89
CA ILE A 119 7.50 0.69 -11.25
C ILE A 119 6.02 0.45 -10.99
N ASN A 120 5.51 -0.69 -11.47
CA ASN A 120 4.09 -0.99 -11.33
C ASN A 120 3.75 -1.79 -10.08
N GLU A 121 2.46 -1.89 -9.78
CA GLU A 121 1.88 -2.80 -8.78
C GLU A 121 0.60 -3.45 -9.30
N ALA A 122 0.29 -4.62 -8.78
CA ALA A 122 -1.09 -5.08 -8.69
C ALA A 122 -1.71 -4.52 -7.40
N HIS A 123 -2.82 -3.76 -7.51
CA HIS A 123 -3.41 -3.04 -6.37
C HIS A 123 -3.86 -3.92 -5.19
N HIS A 124 -4.09 -5.22 -5.44
CA HIS A 124 -4.47 -6.20 -4.44
C HIS A 124 -3.27 -6.92 -3.79
N ASN A 125 -2.03 -6.64 -4.22
CA ASN A 125 -0.81 -7.30 -3.75
C ASN A 125 0.13 -6.27 -3.08
N PRO A 126 0.01 -6.06 -1.75
CA PRO A 126 0.81 -5.06 -1.02
C PRO A 126 2.31 -5.36 -0.95
N LEU A 127 2.77 -6.56 -1.34
CA LEU A 127 4.19 -6.87 -1.45
C LEU A 127 4.90 -5.91 -2.42
N HIS A 128 4.24 -5.54 -3.52
CA HIS A 128 4.78 -4.59 -4.50
C HIS A 128 5.03 -3.21 -3.87
N ARG A 129 4.13 -2.76 -2.99
CA ARG A 129 4.27 -1.49 -2.25
C ARG A 129 5.41 -1.56 -1.25
N ALA A 130 5.51 -2.68 -0.52
CA ALA A 130 6.59 -2.92 0.42
C ALA A 130 7.97 -2.94 -0.28
N PHE A 131 8.03 -3.53 -1.48
CA PHE A 131 9.25 -3.53 -2.30
C PHE A 131 9.59 -2.13 -2.81
N THR A 132 8.64 -1.41 -3.42
CA THR A 132 8.88 -0.02 -3.87
C THR A 132 9.35 0.86 -2.71
N ALA A 133 8.72 0.75 -1.53
CA ALA A 133 9.12 1.50 -0.34
C ALA A 133 10.58 1.21 0.07
N SER A 134 11.05 -0.03 -0.11
CA SER A 134 12.44 -0.41 0.21
C SER A 134 13.49 0.23 -0.71
N LEU A 135 13.10 0.62 -1.93
CA LEU A 135 13.99 1.28 -2.90
C LEU A 135 14.18 2.76 -2.57
N LEU A 136 13.15 3.43 -2.03
CA LEU A 136 13.12 4.89 -1.90
C LEU A 136 14.31 5.50 -1.16
N PRO A 137 14.77 4.98 0.01
CA PRO A 137 15.91 5.56 0.70
C PRO A 137 17.22 5.47 -0.12
N GLY A 138 17.37 4.40 -0.91
CA GLY A 138 18.53 4.22 -1.80
C GLY A 138 18.46 5.14 -3.01
N LEU A 139 17.28 5.25 -3.62
CA LEU A 139 17.03 6.14 -4.77
C LEU A 139 17.18 7.62 -4.38
N ALA A 140 16.76 8.02 -3.18
CA ALA A 140 16.97 9.37 -2.66
C ALA A 140 18.46 9.76 -2.62
N LYS A 141 19.34 8.84 -2.18
CA LYS A 141 20.80 9.04 -2.20
C LYS A 141 21.37 9.18 -3.61
N LEU A 142 20.65 8.72 -4.63
CA LEU A 142 20.99 8.86 -6.04
C LEU A 142 20.32 10.09 -6.71
N GLY A 143 19.73 10.97 -5.91
CA GLY A 143 19.14 12.23 -6.34
C GLY A 143 17.67 12.15 -6.75
N PHE A 144 17.01 10.99 -6.64
CA PHE A 144 15.56 10.91 -6.84
C PHE A 144 14.83 11.68 -5.74
N ARG A 145 14.05 12.69 -6.12
CA ARG A 145 13.39 13.61 -5.18
C ARG A 145 11.89 13.77 -5.41
N TYR A 146 11.36 13.22 -6.50
CA TYR A 146 9.92 13.18 -6.75
C TYR A 146 9.40 11.75 -6.75
N LEU A 147 8.30 11.53 -6.03
CA LEU A 147 7.55 10.28 -6.08
C LEU A 147 6.15 10.60 -6.64
N ALA A 148 5.93 10.32 -7.92
CA ALA A 148 4.63 10.43 -8.55
C ALA A 148 3.82 9.15 -8.28
N VAL A 149 2.65 9.26 -7.65
CA VAL A 149 1.91 8.08 -7.19
C VAL A 149 0.48 8.08 -7.72
N GLU A 150 0.05 6.93 -8.25
CA GLU A 150 -1.32 6.74 -8.72
C GLU A 150 -2.31 6.75 -7.55
N GLY A 151 -3.46 7.38 -7.76
CA GLY A 151 -4.56 7.35 -6.79
C GLY A 151 -4.46 8.38 -5.67
N LEU A 152 -3.46 9.28 -5.68
CA LEU A 152 -3.46 10.48 -4.84
C LEU A 152 -4.60 11.43 -5.26
N SER A 153 -5.26 12.04 -4.28
CA SER A 153 -6.42 12.92 -4.49
C SER A 153 -6.03 14.39 -4.44
N GLU A 154 -6.69 15.19 -5.30
CA GLU A 154 -6.63 16.66 -5.23
C GLU A 154 -7.19 17.24 -3.92
N ARG A 155 -7.91 16.44 -3.13
CA ARG A 155 -8.51 16.88 -1.85
C ARG A 155 -7.49 17.00 -0.71
N ASP A 156 -6.32 16.39 -0.82
CA ASP A 156 -5.26 16.47 0.20
C ASP A 156 -4.07 17.31 -0.29
N SER A 157 -4.22 18.62 -0.19
CA SER A 157 -3.16 19.58 -0.55
C SER A 157 -2.00 19.64 0.46
N LEU A 158 -2.13 19.01 1.63
CA LEU A 158 -1.18 19.12 2.75
C LEU A 158 -0.33 17.86 2.95
N LEU A 159 -0.42 16.87 2.05
CA LEU A 159 0.31 15.60 2.17
C LEU A 159 1.83 15.80 2.39
N ASN A 160 2.46 16.67 1.59
CA ASN A 160 3.90 16.91 1.66
C ASN A 160 4.34 17.66 2.93
N GLU A 161 3.51 18.57 3.44
CA GLU A 161 3.79 19.29 4.70
C GLU A 161 3.66 18.35 5.90
N ARG A 162 2.63 17.50 5.88
CA ARG A 162 2.27 16.62 6.99
C ARG A 162 3.11 15.34 7.03
N GLY A 163 3.54 14.83 5.87
CA GLY A 163 4.41 13.66 5.75
C GLY A 163 3.76 12.29 6.00
N TYR A 164 2.43 12.24 6.15
CA TYR A 164 1.67 11.00 6.31
C TYR A 164 0.28 11.07 5.67
N PRO A 165 -0.27 9.95 5.19
CA PRO A 165 -1.58 9.90 4.54
C PRO A 165 -2.74 10.01 5.55
N ILE A 166 -3.84 10.57 5.07
CA ILE A 166 -5.16 10.61 5.69
C ILE A 166 -6.19 9.98 4.76
N THR A 167 -7.45 9.87 5.21
CA THR A 167 -8.58 9.37 4.41
C THR A 167 -8.66 10.01 3.03
N GLU A 168 -8.55 11.34 2.98
CA GLU A 168 -8.69 12.11 1.77
C GLU A 168 -7.49 11.99 0.83
N THR A 169 -6.35 11.43 1.28
CA THR A 169 -5.13 11.30 0.47
C THR A 169 -5.36 10.45 -0.78
N GLY A 170 -6.19 9.40 -0.72
CA GLY A 170 -6.44 8.55 -1.88
C GLY A 170 -7.23 7.29 -1.57
N TYR A 171 -7.81 6.69 -2.61
CA TYR A 171 -8.63 5.48 -2.44
C TYR A 171 -7.80 4.27 -1.99
N TYR A 172 -6.62 4.08 -2.58
CA TYR A 172 -5.73 2.96 -2.27
C TYR A 172 -4.87 3.20 -1.02
N THR A 173 -4.75 4.46 -0.56
CA THR A 173 -3.84 4.82 0.54
C THR A 173 -4.30 4.30 1.89
N LYS A 174 -5.56 3.86 2.01
CA LYS A 174 -6.09 3.18 3.20
C LYS A 174 -5.41 1.84 3.49
N GLU A 175 -4.76 1.23 2.50
CA GLU A 175 -4.01 -0.01 2.70
C GLU A 175 -2.68 0.29 3.42
N PRO A 176 -2.34 -0.40 4.52
CA PRO A 176 -1.19 -0.03 5.35
C PRO A 176 0.17 0.04 4.65
N GLN A 177 0.48 -0.84 3.69
CA GLN A 177 1.75 -0.79 2.96
C GLN A 177 1.79 0.38 1.96
N PHE A 178 0.67 0.80 1.40
CA PHE A 178 0.58 2.06 0.66
C PHE A 178 0.86 3.23 1.59
N GLY A 179 0.20 3.26 2.75
CA GLY A 179 0.45 4.33 3.71
C GLY A 179 1.90 4.37 4.18
N ARG A 180 2.53 3.20 4.31
CA ARG A 180 3.96 3.07 4.58
C ARG A 180 4.84 3.55 3.43
N LEU A 181 4.48 3.29 2.17
CA LEU A 181 5.20 3.81 1.00
C LEU A 181 5.27 5.35 1.07
N LEU A 182 4.15 6.01 1.33
CA LEU A 182 4.09 7.47 1.45
C LEU A 182 4.89 8.01 2.65
N ARG A 183 4.79 7.37 3.83
CA ARG A 183 5.60 7.74 5.00
C ARG A 183 7.10 7.57 4.74
N THR A 184 7.48 6.49 4.05
CA THR A 184 8.89 6.23 3.68
C THR A 184 9.39 7.28 2.69
N ALA A 185 8.55 7.69 1.75
CA ALA A 185 8.85 8.78 0.81
C ALA A 185 9.11 10.10 1.56
N ALA A 186 8.22 10.50 2.46
CA ALA A 186 8.38 11.70 3.28
C ALA A 186 9.66 11.65 4.13
N GLN A 187 9.92 10.53 4.81
CA GLN A 187 11.14 10.32 5.60
C GLN A 187 12.43 10.34 4.76
N SER A 188 12.33 9.99 3.48
CA SER A 188 13.45 9.99 2.53
C SER A 188 13.59 11.33 1.78
N GLY A 189 12.77 12.34 2.11
CA GLY A 189 12.85 13.67 1.52
C GLY A 189 12.21 13.81 0.14
N TYR A 190 11.32 12.90 -0.25
CA TYR A 190 10.61 13.01 -1.52
C TYR A 190 9.49 14.05 -1.44
N THR A 191 9.32 14.78 -2.54
CA THR A 191 8.05 15.44 -2.85
C THR A 191 7.13 14.42 -3.51
N MET A 192 6.02 14.10 -2.83
CA MET A 192 4.96 13.24 -3.35
C MET A 192 4.06 14.05 -4.29
N VAL A 193 3.81 13.54 -5.49
CA VAL A 193 3.10 14.26 -6.54
C VAL A 193 1.94 13.41 -7.06
N LEU A 194 0.73 13.99 -7.08
CA LEU A 194 -0.37 13.37 -7.82
C LEU A 194 -0.13 13.54 -9.33
N TYR A 195 -0.41 12.51 -10.10
CA TYR A 195 -0.32 12.59 -11.57
C TYR A 195 -1.56 12.10 -12.28
N ASP A 196 -2.53 11.53 -11.57
CA ASP A 196 -3.74 10.95 -12.15
C ASP A 196 -4.94 11.90 -12.02
N TYR A 197 -4.90 13.01 -12.77
CA TYR A 197 -5.94 14.04 -12.76
C TYR A 197 -6.09 14.74 -14.11
N GLY A 198 -7.22 15.43 -14.31
CA GLY A 198 -7.50 16.22 -15.51
C GLY A 198 -7.80 15.40 -16.77
N ALA A 199 -8.18 14.14 -16.60
CA ALA A 199 -8.65 13.28 -17.68
C ALA A 199 -10.13 13.57 -17.99
N ASP A 200 -10.48 13.57 -19.28
CA ASP A 200 -11.86 13.56 -19.73
C ASP A 200 -12.40 12.11 -19.71
N HIS A 201 -13.47 11.91 -18.94
CA HIS A 201 -14.16 10.62 -18.79
C HIS A 201 -15.47 10.56 -19.60
N SER A 202 -15.69 11.50 -20.51
CA SER A 202 -16.79 11.47 -21.45
C SER A 202 -16.46 10.60 -22.67
N GLY A 203 -17.50 10.11 -23.36
CA GLY A 203 -17.35 9.31 -24.58
C GLY A 203 -17.04 7.83 -24.34
N PRO A 204 -16.61 7.09 -25.39
CA PRO A 204 -16.37 5.65 -25.31
C PRO A 204 -15.12 5.31 -24.49
N MET A 205 -15.05 4.06 -24.00
CA MET A 205 -14.03 3.60 -23.05
C MET A 205 -12.59 3.78 -23.58
N ASP A 206 -12.36 3.52 -24.86
CA ASP A 206 -11.05 3.71 -25.51
C ASP A 206 -10.59 5.17 -25.45
N ALA A 207 -11.51 6.13 -25.70
CA ALA A 207 -11.24 7.56 -25.60
C ALA A 207 -10.95 7.98 -24.15
N GLN A 208 -11.70 7.46 -23.18
CA GLN A 208 -11.47 7.74 -21.75
C GLN A 208 -10.10 7.24 -21.29
N ILE A 209 -9.73 6.01 -21.66
CA ILE A 209 -8.41 5.43 -21.36
C ILE A 209 -7.32 6.30 -22.00
N LYS A 210 -7.45 6.64 -23.29
CA LYS A 210 -6.49 7.50 -23.99
C LYS A 210 -6.31 8.83 -23.28
N SER A 211 -7.43 9.43 -22.86
CA SER A 211 -7.47 10.71 -22.14
C SER A 211 -6.70 10.62 -20.83
N ARG A 212 -6.97 9.59 -20.02
CA ARG A 212 -6.28 9.33 -18.75
C ARG A 212 -4.79 9.07 -18.92
N GLU A 213 -4.38 8.14 -19.77
CA GLU A 213 -2.96 7.84 -20.00
C GLU A 213 -2.17 9.07 -20.46
N THR A 214 -2.80 9.91 -21.29
CA THR A 214 -2.15 11.13 -21.79
C THR A 214 -2.11 12.24 -20.73
N ALA A 215 -3.16 12.38 -19.92
CA ALA A 215 -3.17 13.33 -18.80
C ALA A 215 -2.09 12.97 -17.78
N GLN A 216 -1.98 11.68 -17.42
CA GLN A 216 -0.95 11.16 -16.55
C GLN A 216 0.48 11.48 -17.02
N ALA A 217 0.78 11.17 -18.28
CA ALA A 217 2.08 11.47 -18.87
C ALA A 217 2.38 12.98 -18.91
N ARG A 218 1.39 13.83 -19.21
CA ARG A 218 1.54 15.29 -19.17
C ARG A 218 1.76 15.81 -17.76
N ASN A 219 1.11 15.24 -16.75
CA ASN A 219 1.29 15.65 -15.36
C ASN A 219 2.72 15.34 -14.88
N ILE A 220 3.30 14.21 -15.28
CA ILE A 220 4.71 13.89 -15.02
C ILE A 220 5.64 14.81 -15.81
N GLN A 221 5.33 15.11 -17.09
CA GLN A 221 6.09 16.06 -17.90
C GLN A 221 6.17 17.46 -17.24
N ARG A 222 5.10 17.93 -16.59
CA ARG A 222 5.11 19.22 -15.88
C ARG A 222 6.13 19.27 -14.75
N ILE A 223 6.41 18.15 -14.08
CA ILE A 223 7.48 18.06 -13.08
C ILE A 223 8.82 18.38 -13.74
N LEU A 224 9.11 17.76 -14.90
CA LEU A 224 10.35 17.98 -15.66
C LEU A 224 10.45 19.40 -16.24
N GLN A 225 9.33 20.02 -16.57
CA GLN A 225 9.31 21.41 -17.04
C GLN A 225 9.61 22.41 -15.92
N ALA A 226 9.07 22.15 -14.72
CA ALA A 226 9.34 22.97 -13.53
C ALA A 226 10.75 22.73 -12.97
N ASP A 227 11.25 21.50 -13.08
CA ASP A 227 12.58 21.08 -12.63
C ASP A 227 13.25 20.21 -13.70
N PRO A 228 14.04 20.82 -14.61
CA PRO A 228 14.72 20.11 -15.70
C PRO A 228 15.74 19.07 -15.26
N GLU A 229 16.16 19.06 -13.99
CA GLU A 229 17.07 18.07 -13.39
C GLU A 229 16.33 17.05 -12.51
N ALA A 230 14.99 17.07 -12.50
CA ALA A 230 14.19 16.15 -11.71
C ALA A 230 14.55 14.69 -12.03
N LYS A 231 14.78 13.93 -10.96
CA LYS A 231 14.80 12.47 -10.95
C LYS A 231 13.54 11.96 -10.26
N ILE A 232 12.76 11.18 -10.99
CA ILE A 232 11.35 10.87 -10.65
C ILE A 232 11.18 9.35 -10.52
N VAL A 233 10.55 8.93 -9.44
CA VAL A 233 9.98 7.57 -9.32
C VAL A 233 8.48 7.68 -9.56
N VAL A 234 7.96 6.89 -10.47
CA VAL A 234 6.52 6.78 -10.75
C VAL A 234 6.05 5.41 -10.27
N HIS A 235 5.09 5.39 -9.34
CA HIS A 235 4.46 4.18 -8.83
C HIS A 235 3.04 4.07 -9.37
N CYS A 236 2.78 3.06 -10.21
CA CYS A 236 1.54 2.95 -10.98
C CYS A 236 0.90 1.56 -10.91
N GLY A 237 -0.37 1.44 -11.27
CA GLY A 237 -1.09 0.19 -11.41
C GLY A 237 -0.78 -0.52 -12.72
N PHE A 238 -0.57 -1.84 -12.65
CA PHE A 238 -0.55 -2.78 -13.77
C PHE A 238 0.16 -2.23 -15.03
N SER A 239 -0.58 -2.00 -16.11
CA SER A 239 -0.01 -1.78 -17.44
C SER A 239 0.40 -0.33 -17.73
N HIS A 240 0.24 0.61 -16.80
CA HIS A 240 0.72 2.00 -17.00
C HIS A 240 2.23 2.07 -17.29
N VAL A 241 2.99 1.07 -16.83
CA VAL A 241 4.44 0.92 -17.04
C VAL A 241 4.83 0.48 -18.45
N ASN A 242 3.87 0.03 -19.26
CA ASN A 242 4.13 -0.62 -20.54
C ASN A 242 4.60 0.39 -21.61
N GLU A 243 5.74 0.09 -22.25
CA GLU A 243 6.32 0.89 -23.33
C GLU A 243 5.78 0.55 -24.72
N GLY A 244 5.08 -0.58 -24.83
CA GLY A 244 4.59 -1.11 -26.09
C GLY A 244 3.43 -0.30 -26.69
N PRO A 245 3.19 -0.44 -28.00
CA PRO A 245 2.12 0.27 -28.71
C PRO A 245 0.72 -0.13 -28.24
N ASP A 246 0.56 -1.33 -27.67
CA ASP A 246 -0.73 -1.90 -27.27
C ASP A 246 -0.87 -2.06 -25.74
N GLY A 247 -0.18 -1.21 -24.98
CA GLY A 247 -0.02 -1.42 -23.55
C GLY A 247 -1.27 -1.29 -22.68
N MET A 248 -2.32 -0.63 -23.16
CA MET A 248 -3.58 -0.46 -22.43
C MET A 248 -4.78 -0.61 -23.39
N VAL A 249 -5.38 -1.80 -23.46
CA VAL A 249 -6.54 -2.07 -24.32
C VAL A 249 -6.27 -1.68 -25.80
N GLY A 250 -5.16 -2.17 -26.35
CA GLY A 250 -4.81 -1.95 -27.78
C GLY A 250 -4.35 -0.52 -28.11
N GLN A 251 -3.87 0.23 -27.11
CA GLN A 251 -3.28 1.55 -27.32
C GLN A 251 -2.13 1.83 -26.34
N PRO A 252 -1.28 2.84 -26.61
CA PRO A 252 -0.11 3.11 -25.77
C PRO A 252 -0.51 3.48 -24.34
N ALA A 253 0.19 2.92 -23.37
CA ALA A 253 0.05 3.26 -21.96
C ALA A 253 0.82 4.53 -21.58
N MET A 254 0.73 4.94 -20.32
CA MET A 254 1.35 6.13 -19.74
C MET A 254 2.86 6.19 -20.00
N ALA A 255 3.61 5.10 -19.78
CA ALA A 255 5.06 5.06 -20.00
C ALA A 255 5.46 5.36 -21.45
N ALA A 256 4.80 4.71 -22.42
CA ALA A 256 5.01 4.96 -23.85
C ALA A 256 4.72 6.42 -24.23
N ARG A 257 3.63 6.99 -23.69
CA ARG A 257 3.26 8.39 -23.93
C ARG A 257 4.23 9.37 -23.28
N LEU A 258 4.70 9.06 -22.08
CA LEU A 258 5.68 9.89 -21.37
C LEU A 258 7.00 9.97 -22.13
N ARG A 259 7.47 8.83 -22.65
CA ARG A 259 8.65 8.79 -23.52
C ARG A 259 8.47 9.65 -24.77
N ALA A 260 7.31 9.53 -25.44
CA ALA A 260 7.01 10.34 -26.62
C ALA A 260 6.94 11.85 -26.33
N LEU A 261 6.39 12.24 -25.17
CA LEU A 261 6.23 13.64 -24.77
C LEU A 261 7.53 14.30 -24.28
N THR A 262 8.43 13.54 -23.68
CA THR A 262 9.62 14.09 -23.00
C THR A 262 10.92 13.79 -23.73
N GLY A 263 10.94 12.79 -24.62
CA GLY A 263 12.17 12.26 -25.22
C GLY A 263 13.05 11.46 -24.25
N ILE A 264 12.65 11.32 -22.97
CA ILE A 264 13.37 10.55 -21.97
C ILE A 264 12.88 9.10 -22.02
N ASN A 265 13.79 8.14 -22.17
CA ASN A 265 13.46 6.73 -22.00
C ASN A 265 13.38 6.41 -20.50
N PRO A 266 12.19 6.11 -19.93
CA PRO A 266 12.11 5.71 -18.53
C PRO A 266 12.70 4.31 -18.34
N PHE A 267 13.23 4.03 -17.14
CA PHE A 267 13.53 2.66 -16.73
C PHE A 267 12.26 2.01 -16.18
N THR A 268 11.74 1.00 -16.89
CA THR A 268 10.43 0.39 -16.60
C THR A 268 10.55 -0.97 -15.90
N ILE A 269 9.86 -1.11 -14.76
CA ILE A 269 9.98 -2.25 -13.86
C ILE A 269 8.60 -2.86 -13.65
N ASP A 270 8.43 -4.11 -14.06
CA ASP A 270 7.23 -4.89 -13.78
C ASP A 270 7.41 -5.79 -12.56
N GLN A 271 6.49 -5.69 -11.60
CA GLN A 271 6.38 -6.55 -10.43
C GLN A 271 5.23 -7.58 -10.58
N THR A 272 4.35 -7.41 -11.57
CA THR A 272 3.04 -8.09 -11.60
C THR A 272 3.05 -9.47 -12.25
N ALA A 273 4.04 -9.79 -13.09
CA ALA A 273 4.09 -11.08 -13.78
C ALA A 273 4.87 -12.17 -13.02
N LEU A 274 5.94 -11.80 -12.30
CA LEU A 274 6.78 -12.74 -11.54
C LEU A 274 6.50 -12.70 -10.03
N THR A 275 5.22 -12.67 -9.67
CA THR A 275 4.75 -12.72 -8.28
C THR A 275 3.82 -13.92 -8.07
N GLU A 276 3.64 -14.32 -6.82
CA GLU A 276 2.60 -15.29 -6.48
C GLU A 276 1.19 -14.75 -6.74
N ALA A 277 0.31 -15.67 -7.13
CA ALA A 277 -1.11 -15.44 -7.28
C ALA A 277 -1.90 -16.25 -6.22
N GLY A 278 -3.22 -16.09 -6.18
CA GLY A 278 -4.08 -16.80 -5.24
C GLY A 278 -4.17 -18.29 -5.55
N THR A 279 -4.03 -18.63 -6.83
CA THR A 279 -4.14 -19.98 -7.38
C THR A 279 -2.98 -20.27 -8.33
N ILE A 280 -2.67 -21.55 -8.52
CA ILE A 280 -1.65 -21.98 -9.50
C ILE A 280 -2.04 -21.55 -10.93
N GLY A 281 -3.34 -21.43 -11.22
CA GLY A 281 -3.86 -20.99 -12.51
C GLY A 281 -3.64 -19.51 -12.81
N GLY A 282 -3.62 -18.66 -11.77
CA GLY A 282 -3.35 -17.23 -11.88
C GLY A 282 -1.88 -16.89 -12.10
N GLU A 283 -0.97 -17.82 -11.80
CA GLU A 283 0.47 -17.61 -11.93
C GLU A 283 0.96 -17.72 -13.37
N GLU A 284 1.88 -16.83 -13.75
CA GLU A 284 2.63 -17.01 -14.98
C GLU A 284 3.47 -18.28 -14.94
N ALA A 285 3.61 -18.94 -16.10
CA ALA A 285 4.33 -20.20 -16.16
C ALA A 285 5.82 -20.06 -15.82
N VAL A 286 6.42 -18.92 -16.15
CA VAL A 286 7.80 -18.58 -15.80
C VAL A 286 8.00 -18.40 -14.29
N TYR A 287 6.99 -17.88 -13.58
CA TYR A 287 7.05 -17.71 -12.13
C TYR A 287 7.30 -19.04 -11.40
N ARG A 288 6.68 -20.12 -11.88
CA ARG A 288 6.82 -21.46 -11.29
C ARG A 288 8.19 -22.09 -11.53
N LEU A 289 8.95 -21.59 -12.50
CA LEU A 289 10.32 -22.04 -12.77
C LEU A 289 11.38 -21.26 -11.97
N ALA A 290 11.03 -20.06 -11.51
CA ALA A 290 11.95 -19.16 -10.83
C ALA A 290 12.46 -19.74 -9.51
N LYS A 291 13.79 -19.71 -9.32
CA LYS A 291 14.46 -20.19 -8.12
C LYS A 291 15.31 -19.07 -7.52
N ALA A 292 14.71 -18.29 -6.62
CA ALA A 292 15.43 -17.33 -5.79
C ALA A 292 14.80 -17.25 -4.40
N THR A 293 15.60 -16.92 -3.39
CA THR A 293 15.16 -16.82 -1.99
C THR A 293 14.71 -15.42 -1.59
N ASN A 294 15.07 -14.41 -2.38
CA ASN A 294 14.77 -13.00 -2.20
C ASN A 294 14.21 -12.42 -3.50
N SER A 295 13.67 -11.20 -3.44
CA SER A 295 13.22 -10.51 -4.65
C SER A 295 14.40 -10.31 -5.60
N SER A 296 14.26 -10.74 -6.85
CA SER A 296 15.38 -10.91 -7.75
C SER A 296 15.06 -10.44 -9.17
N VAL A 297 16.08 -10.00 -9.89
CA VAL A 297 16.06 -9.86 -11.34
C VAL A 297 16.82 -11.05 -11.92
N PHE A 298 16.32 -11.62 -13.02
CA PHE A 298 17.00 -12.71 -13.71
C PHE A 298 17.79 -12.15 -14.88
N LEU A 299 19.10 -12.40 -14.91
CA LEU A 299 20.00 -11.92 -15.95
C LEU A 299 20.46 -13.05 -16.85
N ASN A 300 20.63 -12.75 -18.13
CA ASN A 300 21.34 -13.61 -19.05
C ASN A 300 22.83 -13.68 -18.64
N ALA A 301 23.40 -14.89 -18.53
CA ALA A 301 24.76 -15.08 -18.06
C ALA A 301 25.84 -14.61 -19.05
N GLN A 302 25.51 -14.46 -20.33
CA GLN A 302 26.45 -14.09 -21.38
C GLN A 302 26.54 -12.58 -21.59
N ASP A 303 25.41 -11.86 -21.54
CA ASP A 303 25.35 -10.42 -21.85
C ASP A 303 24.76 -9.55 -20.73
N GLU A 304 24.46 -10.14 -19.58
CA GLU A 304 23.87 -9.49 -18.40
C GLU A 304 22.55 -8.77 -18.66
N LYS A 305 21.86 -9.05 -19.78
CA LYS A 305 20.56 -8.44 -20.06
C LYS A 305 19.49 -8.99 -19.10
N PRO A 306 18.62 -8.12 -18.57
CA PRO A 306 17.52 -8.53 -17.72
C PRO A 306 16.45 -9.30 -18.50
N PHE A 307 15.83 -10.26 -17.84
CA PHE A 307 14.60 -10.87 -18.30
C PHE A 307 13.43 -9.90 -18.15
N ALA A 308 12.73 -9.67 -19.25
CA ALA A 308 11.62 -8.71 -19.35
C ALA A 308 10.41 -9.27 -20.12
N GLN A 309 10.31 -10.61 -20.23
CA GLN A 309 9.31 -11.30 -21.06
C GLN A 309 8.34 -12.16 -20.24
N ALA A 310 8.17 -11.86 -18.95
CA ALA A 310 7.27 -12.63 -18.09
C ALA A 310 5.80 -12.55 -18.51
N ASN A 311 5.40 -11.39 -19.07
CA ASN A 311 4.09 -11.19 -19.69
C ASN A 311 4.29 -10.74 -21.14
N HIS A 312 3.87 -11.58 -22.08
CA HIS A 312 4.07 -11.37 -23.52
C HIS A 312 3.30 -10.16 -24.10
N THR A 313 2.32 -9.61 -23.38
CA THR A 313 1.60 -8.39 -23.79
C THR A 313 2.22 -7.12 -23.22
N MET A 314 3.29 -7.24 -22.43
CA MET A 314 3.93 -6.12 -21.75
C MET A 314 5.37 -5.95 -22.17
N SER A 315 5.70 -4.75 -22.67
CA SER A 315 7.07 -4.34 -22.96
C SER A 315 7.58 -3.48 -21.82
N VAL A 316 8.59 -3.98 -21.10
CA VAL A 316 9.29 -3.30 -20.01
C VAL A 316 10.79 -3.59 -20.10
N ASP A 317 11.61 -2.89 -19.33
CA ASP A 317 13.05 -3.15 -19.25
C ASP A 317 13.39 -4.36 -18.36
N VAL A 318 12.60 -4.62 -17.31
CA VAL A 318 12.88 -5.71 -16.36
C VAL A 318 11.63 -6.21 -15.65
N ASN A 319 11.56 -7.53 -15.42
CA ASN A 319 10.65 -8.13 -14.45
C ASN A 319 11.36 -8.36 -13.11
N VAL A 320 10.73 -7.94 -12.02
CA VAL A 320 11.14 -8.28 -10.66
C VAL A 320 10.36 -9.50 -10.22
N TYR A 321 11.10 -10.55 -9.86
CA TYR A 321 10.55 -11.71 -9.18
C TYR A 321 10.41 -11.46 -7.69
N HIS A 322 9.28 -11.86 -7.13
CA HIS A 322 9.08 -11.95 -5.69
C HIS A 322 8.88 -13.41 -5.26
N PRO A 323 9.66 -13.92 -4.29
CA PRO A 323 9.48 -15.30 -3.83
C PRO A 323 8.14 -15.49 -3.12
N ARG A 324 7.60 -16.70 -3.23
CA ARG A 324 6.38 -17.11 -2.50
C ARG A 324 6.43 -16.69 -1.04
N THR A 325 5.34 -16.12 -0.56
CA THR A 325 5.27 -15.58 0.80
C THR A 325 5.44 -16.68 1.83
N LYS A 326 6.43 -16.46 2.71
CA LYS A 326 6.57 -17.19 3.97
C LYS A 326 5.92 -16.38 5.08
N TYR A 327 5.37 -17.05 6.09
CA TYR A 327 4.73 -16.40 7.22
C TYR A 327 5.63 -16.39 8.46
N ARG A 328 5.50 -15.35 9.26
CA ARG A 328 6.12 -15.21 10.59
C ARG A 328 5.14 -14.44 11.48
N ALA A 329 4.95 -14.89 12.73
CA ALA A 329 4.05 -14.22 13.68
C ALA A 329 2.64 -13.96 13.10
N GLY A 330 2.08 -14.96 12.42
CA GLY A 330 0.76 -14.92 11.79
C GLY A 330 0.64 -14.04 10.54
N ARG A 331 1.74 -13.45 10.03
CA ARG A 331 1.71 -12.45 8.96
C ARG A 331 2.70 -12.76 7.84
N PRO A 332 2.49 -12.23 6.62
CA PRO A 332 3.49 -12.31 5.56
C PRO A 332 4.84 -11.76 6.02
N LYS A 333 5.93 -12.53 5.90
CA LYS A 333 7.25 -12.17 6.46
C LYS A 333 7.75 -10.83 5.94
N TRP A 334 7.43 -10.48 4.69
CA TRP A 334 7.87 -9.27 4.03
C TRP A 334 7.25 -7.98 4.59
N VAL A 335 6.18 -8.06 5.40
CA VAL A 335 5.67 -6.87 6.13
C VAL A 335 6.67 -6.40 7.19
N PHE A 336 7.55 -7.29 7.67
CA PHE A 336 8.58 -7.00 8.66
C PHE A 336 9.93 -6.73 8.01
N ASN A 337 10.73 -5.87 8.62
CA ASN A 337 12.12 -5.66 8.22
C ASN A 337 13.01 -5.18 9.40
N VAL A 338 14.11 -4.49 9.09
CA VAL A 338 14.99 -3.94 10.13
C VAL A 338 14.27 -2.89 10.98
N ALA A 339 13.48 -2.02 10.35
CA ALA A 339 12.75 -0.95 11.03
C ALA A 339 11.41 -1.43 11.63
N TYR A 340 10.67 -2.29 10.94
CA TYR A 340 9.34 -2.77 11.35
C TYR A 340 9.42 -4.19 11.91
N LYS A 341 9.10 -4.34 13.19
CA LYS A 341 9.20 -5.60 13.95
C LYS A 341 7.82 -6.17 14.27
N PRO A 342 7.71 -7.50 14.47
CA PRO A 342 6.49 -8.09 15.00
C PRO A 342 6.25 -7.64 16.44
N VAL A 343 5.10 -7.00 16.67
CA VAL A 343 4.62 -6.61 18.00
C VAL A 343 3.39 -7.45 18.33
N PRO A 344 3.49 -8.38 19.30
CA PRO A 344 2.35 -9.19 19.70
C PRO A 344 1.31 -8.33 20.44
N ILE A 345 0.03 -8.69 20.27
CA ILE A 345 -1.08 -8.05 20.99
C ILE A 345 -1.32 -8.88 22.26
N VAL A 346 -1.00 -8.31 23.41
CA VAL A 346 -1.02 -9.02 24.71
C VAL A 346 -2.13 -8.52 25.62
N GLU A 347 -2.72 -7.36 25.32
CA GLU A 347 -3.80 -6.77 26.10
C GLU A 347 -5.10 -7.57 25.94
N PRO A 348 -5.87 -7.76 27.03
CA PRO A 348 -7.17 -8.41 26.94
C PRO A 348 -8.13 -7.65 26.01
N ILE A 349 -8.63 -8.33 24.99
CA ILE A 349 -9.60 -7.79 24.04
C ILE A 349 -11.02 -7.92 24.59
N ARG A 350 -11.68 -6.78 24.80
CA ARG A 350 -13.02 -6.68 25.42
C ARG A 350 -14.15 -6.43 24.41
N VAL A 351 -13.81 -6.11 23.16
CA VAL A 351 -14.80 -5.84 22.09
C VAL A 351 -15.41 -7.10 21.47
N GLY A 352 -14.95 -8.28 21.89
CA GLY A 352 -15.33 -9.57 21.31
C GLY A 352 -14.54 -9.91 20.05
N TYR A 353 -14.79 -11.10 19.49
CA TYR A 353 -14.17 -11.59 18.27
C TYR A 353 -15.23 -11.93 17.20
N PRO A 354 -14.91 -11.81 15.91
CA PRO A 354 -13.66 -11.25 15.38
C PRO A 354 -13.55 -9.75 15.65
N CYS A 355 -12.33 -9.24 15.72
CA CYS A 355 -12.05 -7.81 15.89
C CYS A 355 -10.93 -7.34 14.97
N LEU A 356 -11.02 -6.10 14.48
CA LEU A 356 -9.92 -5.42 13.81
C LEU A 356 -9.09 -4.68 14.86
N ILE A 357 -7.77 -4.79 14.78
CA ILE A 357 -6.83 -4.02 15.59
C ILE A 357 -6.07 -3.09 14.66
N LEU A 358 -6.30 -1.79 14.82
CA LEU A 358 -5.73 -0.73 14.01
C LEU A 358 -4.67 -0.01 14.83
N ALA A 359 -3.46 0.09 14.32
CA ALA A 359 -2.36 0.82 14.98
C ALA A 359 -2.19 2.19 14.33
N TYR A 360 -2.14 3.25 15.14
CA TYR A 360 -1.90 4.62 14.69
C TYR A 360 -0.67 5.17 15.40
N ALA A 361 0.24 5.83 14.69
CA ALA A 361 1.35 6.52 15.32
C ALA A 361 0.82 7.73 16.12
N THR A 362 1.26 7.91 17.37
CA THR A 362 0.76 9.02 18.22
C THR A 362 1.24 10.39 17.75
N SER A 363 2.25 10.44 16.89
CA SER A 363 2.72 11.64 16.20
C SER A 363 1.78 12.11 15.08
N GLU A 364 0.81 11.29 14.70
CA GLU A 364 -0.13 11.59 13.62
C GLU A 364 -1.51 11.93 14.18
N ASN A 365 -2.28 12.75 13.46
CA ASN A 365 -3.64 13.08 13.85
C ASN A 365 -4.53 11.83 13.76
N LEU A 366 -4.77 11.19 14.92
CA LEU A 366 -5.60 10.00 15.05
C LEU A 366 -6.98 10.14 14.39
N ALA A 367 -7.56 11.34 14.37
CA ALA A 367 -8.88 11.57 13.79
C ALA A 367 -8.90 11.58 12.25
N GLN A 368 -7.77 11.38 11.56
CA GLN A 368 -7.71 11.45 10.10
C GLN A 368 -6.68 10.49 9.49
N ALA A 369 -5.63 10.15 10.24
CA ALA A 369 -4.52 9.36 9.75
C ALA A 369 -4.96 7.96 9.31
N ILE A 370 -4.32 7.44 8.26
CA ILE A 370 -4.41 6.02 7.94
C ILE A 370 -3.63 5.21 9.00
N PRO A 371 -4.11 4.07 9.49
CA PRO A 371 -3.34 3.17 10.35
C PRO A 371 -1.95 2.83 9.78
N VAL A 372 -0.95 2.71 10.64
CA VAL A 372 0.38 2.19 10.26
C VAL A 372 0.35 0.69 10.00
N ASP A 373 -0.54 -0.04 10.67
CA ASP A 373 -0.82 -1.45 10.41
C ASP A 373 -2.22 -1.84 10.89
N ILE A 374 -2.77 -2.90 10.30
CA ILE A 374 -4.08 -3.46 10.64
C ILE A 374 -3.98 -4.99 10.65
N VAL A 375 -4.55 -5.61 11.69
CA VAL A 375 -4.78 -7.07 11.75
C VAL A 375 -6.24 -7.35 12.08
N GLU A 376 -6.79 -8.42 11.53
CA GLU A 376 -8.05 -9.00 12.01
C GLU A 376 -7.75 -10.23 12.87
N LEU A 377 -8.20 -10.24 14.12
CA LEU A 377 -8.09 -11.39 15.02
C LEU A 377 -9.41 -12.15 15.02
N GLN A 378 -9.36 -13.45 14.74
CA GLN A 378 -10.55 -14.31 14.69
C GLN A 378 -10.96 -14.86 16.07
N GLY A 379 -10.05 -14.86 17.05
CA GLY A 379 -10.27 -15.37 18.39
C GLY A 379 -9.06 -15.15 19.29
N PRO A 380 -9.15 -15.50 20.59
CA PRO A 380 -8.07 -15.28 21.55
C PRO A 380 -6.80 -16.10 21.29
N GLN A 381 -6.88 -17.11 20.40
CA GLN A 381 -5.74 -17.94 19.98
C GLN A 381 -5.09 -17.43 18.68
N ASP A 382 -5.68 -16.41 18.02
CA ASP A 382 -5.09 -15.81 16.83
C ASP A 382 -3.86 -14.97 17.26
N ASN A 383 -2.69 -15.35 16.75
CA ASN A 383 -1.40 -14.83 17.18
C ASN A 383 -0.77 -13.85 16.18
N LYS A 384 -1.57 -13.29 15.27
CA LYS A 384 -1.12 -12.23 14.36
C LYS A 384 -0.54 -11.07 15.16
N SER A 385 0.71 -10.73 14.83
CA SER A 385 1.38 -9.55 15.36
C SER A 385 1.19 -8.35 14.43
N LEU A 386 1.22 -7.14 15.01
CA LEU A 386 1.35 -5.91 14.23
C LEU A 386 2.79 -5.77 13.71
N SER A 387 2.96 -5.10 12.57
CA SER A 387 4.26 -4.72 12.01
C SER A 387 4.53 -3.25 12.29
N LEU A 388 5.24 -2.96 13.38
CA LEU A 388 5.43 -1.58 13.86
C LEU A 388 6.91 -1.21 13.88
N ASN A 389 7.19 0.05 13.53
CA ASN A 389 8.49 0.66 13.76
C ASN A 389 8.64 1.11 15.21
N LYS A 390 9.83 1.58 15.58
CA LYS A 390 10.06 2.19 16.89
C LYS A 390 9.19 3.44 17.04
N GLY A 391 8.50 3.57 18.16
CA GLY A 391 7.61 4.71 18.43
C GLY A 391 6.51 4.41 19.43
N ASP A 392 5.67 5.41 19.67
CA ASP A 392 4.48 5.30 20.49
C ASP A 392 3.26 5.17 19.58
N PHE A 393 2.36 4.23 19.89
CA PHE A 393 1.20 3.93 19.05
C PHE A 393 -0.07 3.89 19.87
N THR A 394 -1.14 4.45 19.32
CA THR A 394 -2.50 4.20 19.80
C THR A 394 -3.07 3.01 19.05
N LEU A 395 -3.43 1.96 19.77
CA LEU A 395 -4.13 0.80 19.22
C LEU A 395 -5.64 0.99 19.43
N VAL A 396 -6.41 0.73 18.39
CA VAL A 396 -7.87 0.74 18.40
C VAL A 396 -8.37 -0.65 18.01
N ALA A 397 -8.98 -1.37 18.94
CA ALA A 397 -9.73 -2.58 18.66
C ALA A 397 -11.18 -2.22 18.32
N LYS A 398 -11.68 -2.74 17.20
CA LYS A 398 -13.06 -2.57 16.71
C LYS A 398 -13.74 -3.94 16.62
N GLY A 399 -14.87 -4.11 17.30
CA GLY A 399 -15.74 -5.29 17.14
C GLY A 399 -16.74 -5.12 15.98
N LYS A 400 -17.57 -6.13 15.71
CA LYS A 400 -18.59 -6.10 14.63
C LYS A 400 -19.71 -5.05 14.83
N GLY A 401 -19.90 -4.57 16.06
CA GLY A 401 -20.82 -3.46 16.38
C GLY A 401 -20.09 -2.14 16.62
N GLU A 402 -20.72 -1.22 17.36
CA GLU A 402 -20.12 0.07 17.73
C GLU A 402 -19.10 -0.05 18.88
N ASN A 403 -18.85 -1.26 19.37
CA ASN A 403 -17.92 -1.52 20.45
C ASN A 403 -16.48 -1.27 19.99
N SER A 404 -15.78 -0.42 20.74
CA SER A 404 -14.36 -0.14 20.54
C SER A 404 -13.60 -0.15 21.87
N GLN A 405 -12.31 -0.46 21.78
CA GLN A 405 -11.37 -0.39 22.90
C GLN A 405 -10.09 0.27 22.39
N THR A 406 -9.56 1.22 23.16
CA THR A 406 -8.34 1.96 22.80
C THR A 406 -7.31 1.87 23.92
N TRP A 407 -6.05 1.67 23.55
CA TRP A 407 -4.91 1.72 24.47
C TRP A 407 -3.67 2.22 23.74
N THR A 408 -2.60 2.46 24.49
CA THR A 408 -1.32 2.93 23.93
C THR A 408 -0.24 1.92 24.23
N ILE A 409 0.63 1.71 23.26
CA ILE A 409 1.82 0.86 23.38
C ILE A 409 3.07 1.66 22.98
N LYS A 410 4.23 1.18 23.43
CA LYS A 410 5.54 1.69 23.04
C LYS A 410 6.36 0.55 22.47
N ASN A 411 7.01 0.77 21.34
CA ASN A 411 7.85 -0.20 20.64
C ASN A 411 9.24 0.36 20.34
#